data_AF-A0A953WAD3-F1
#
_entry.id   AF-A0A953WAD3-F1
#
_cell.length_a   1.000
_cell.length_b   1.000
_cell.length_c   1.000
_cell.angle_alpha   90.00
_cell.angle_beta   90.00
_cell.angle_gamma   90.00
#
_symmetry.space_group_name_H-M   'P 1'
#
loop_
_entity.id
_entity.type
_entity.pdbx_description
1 polymer ?
#
loop_
_entity_poly.entity_id
_entity_poly.type
_entity_poly.pdbx_seq_one_letter_code
_entity_poly.pdbx_strand_id
1 'polypeptide(L)'
;MFWAWADDIYRDAHVQELLLRLQDEFALDVGMLLWCVWHAHRFGELDRLTLLHGYERAEKWSGNVTAKLRSVRRELKRDDLAGLDDGVKELRASVATVELAAEKVLFDALERVSRKTGGDPVGQNREGAGRRNLA
;
A
#
# COMPACT_ATOMS: atom_id res chain seq x y z
N MET A 1 13.06 4.66 5.71
CA MET A 1 11.72 5.21 5.47
C MET A 1 10.86 4.08 4.92
N PHE A 2 9.59 3.99 5.30
CA PHE A 2 8.69 2.94 4.81
C PHE A 2 8.52 3.05 3.29
N TRP A 3 8.37 4.27 2.77
CA TRP A 3 8.32 4.52 1.32
C TRP A 3 9.49 3.91 0.55
N ALA A 4 10.74 4.17 0.97
CA ALA A 4 11.92 3.64 0.28
C ALA A 4 11.98 2.10 0.30
N TRP A 5 11.53 1.49 1.40
CA TRP A 5 11.44 0.03 1.51
C TRP A 5 10.34 -0.55 0.59
N ALA A 6 9.19 0.11 0.51
CA ALA A 6 8.12 -0.30 -0.38
C ALA A 6 8.47 -0.08 -1.86
N ASP A 7 9.19 1.00 -2.19
CA ASP A 7 9.70 1.27 -3.54
C ASP A 7 10.63 0.14 -4.01
N ASP A 8 11.51 -0.37 -3.14
CA ASP A 8 12.37 -1.52 -3.46
C ASP A 8 11.56 -2.80 -3.69
N ILE A 9 10.48 -3.02 -2.93
CA ILE A 9 9.56 -4.15 -3.17
C ILE A 9 8.87 -4.01 -4.52
N TYR A 10 8.42 -2.80 -4.86
CA TYR A 10 7.80 -2.55 -6.14
C TYR A 10 8.78 -2.68 -7.32
N ARG A 11 10.11 -2.69 -7.14
CA ARG A 11 11.03 -2.99 -8.25
C ARG A 11 10.97 -4.45 -8.69
N ASP A 12 10.47 -5.35 -7.86
CA ASP A 12 10.28 -6.76 -8.20
C ASP A 12 8.93 -6.96 -8.89
N ALA A 13 8.96 -7.25 -10.20
CA ALA A 13 7.78 -7.48 -11.02
C ALA A 13 6.92 -8.67 -10.52
N HIS A 14 7.55 -9.69 -9.93
CA HIS A 14 6.82 -10.84 -9.38
C HIS A 14 6.05 -10.45 -8.12
N VAL A 15 6.64 -9.61 -7.27
CA VAL A 15 5.96 -9.11 -6.06
C VAL A 15 4.83 -8.16 -6.44
N GLN A 16 5.03 -7.29 -7.44
CA GLN A 16 3.94 -6.45 -7.96
C GLN A 16 2.75 -7.30 -8.43
N GLU A 17 3.00 -8.35 -9.20
CA GLU A 17 1.94 -9.24 -9.69
C GLU A 17 1.21 -9.93 -8.52
N LEU A 18 1.95 -10.43 -7.54
CA LEU A 18 1.37 -11.08 -6.37
C LEU A 18 0.51 -10.10 -5.55
N LEU A 19 1.00 -8.89 -5.29
CA LEU A 19 0.26 -7.87 -4.55
C LEU A 19 -1.01 -7.44 -5.29
N LEU A 20 -0.95 -7.31 -6.63
CA LEU A 20 -2.13 -7.02 -7.45
C LEU A 20 -3.15 -8.15 -7.38
N ARG A 21 -2.72 -9.41 -7.47
CA ARG A 21 -3.62 -10.57 -7.34
C ARG A 21 -4.26 -10.63 -5.97
N LEU A 22 -3.48 -10.44 -4.90
CA LEU A 22 -4.00 -10.37 -3.53
C LEU A 22 -5.00 -9.23 -3.33
N GLN A 23 -4.73 -8.07 -3.93
CA GLN A 23 -5.65 -6.94 -3.90
C GLN A 23 -6.96 -7.24 -4.63
N ASP A 24 -6.89 -7.85 -5.82
CA ASP A 24 -8.06 -8.17 -6.63
C ASP A 24 -8.90 -9.32 -6.03
N GLU A 25 -8.27 -10.32 -5.41
CA GLU A 25 -8.94 -11.50 -4.85
C GLU A 25 -9.57 -11.25 -3.48
N PHE A 26 -8.91 -10.46 -2.62
CA PHE A 26 -9.33 -10.26 -1.23
C PHE A 26 -9.76 -8.83 -0.90
N ALA A 27 -9.82 -7.94 -1.90
CA ALA A 27 -10.07 -6.51 -1.72
C ALA A 27 -9.14 -5.85 -0.68
N LEU A 28 -7.93 -6.40 -0.50
CA LEU A 28 -7.00 -5.99 0.54
C LEU A 28 -6.34 -4.66 0.20
N ASP A 29 -6.15 -3.84 1.23
CA ASP A 29 -5.31 -2.65 1.13
C ASP A 29 -3.84 -3.08 1.11
N VAL A 30 -3.22 -3.05 -0.07
CA VAL A 30 -1.79 -3.37 -0.26
C VAL A 30 -0.90 -2.53 0.66
N GLY A 31 -1.28 -1.28 0.93
CA GLY A 31 -0.54 -0.42 1.85
C GLY A 31 -0.57 -0.91 3.29
N MET A 32 -1.70 -1.47 3.73
CA MET A 32 -1.82 -2.09 5.05
C MET A 32 -0.96 -3.36 5.16
N LEU A 33 -0.99 -4.23 4.14
CA LEU A 33 -0.19 -5.45 4.11
C LEU A 33 1.31 -5.15 4.17
N LEU A 34 1.77 -4.24 3.29
CA LEU A 34 3.17 -3.81 3.25
C LEU A 34 3.59 -3.17 4.57
N TRP A 35 2.70 -2.41 5.22
CA TRP A 35 2.98 -1.80 6.50
C TRP A 35 3.12 -2.83 7.63
N CYS A 36 2.24 -3.83 7.70
CA CYS A 36 2.33 -4.92 8.68
C CYS A 36 3.68 -5.67 8.59
N VAL A 37 4.12 -5.96 7.36
CA VAL A 37 5.39 -6.63 7.09
C VAL A 37 6.57 -5.71 7.43
N TRP A 38 6.53 -4.45 6.98
CA TRP A 38 7.58 -3.47 7.27
C TRP A 38 7.74 -3.23 8.79
N HIS A 39 6.63 -3.09 9.52
CA HIS A 39 6.64 -2.94 10.96
C HIS A 39 7.27 -4.15 11.64
N ALA A 40 6.86 -5.37 11.26
CA ALA A 40 7.43 -6.62 11.77
C ALA A 40 8.96 -6.65 11.64
N HIS A 41 9.48 -6.27 10.47
CA HIS A 41 10.92 -6.24 10.24
C HIS A 41 11.66 -5.18 11.06
N ARG A 42 11.04 -4.05 11.36
CA ARG A 42 11.72 -2.88 11.92
C ARG A 42 11.52 -2.67 13.42
N PHE A 43 10.34 -2.97 13.92
CA PHE A 43 9.92 -2.73 15.31
C PHE A 43 9.42 -4.00 16.01
N GLY A 44 9.16 -5.07 15.25
CA GLY A 44 8.60 -6.32 15.78
C GLY A 44 7.08 -6.38 15.66
N GLU A 45 6.45 -7.17 16.52
CA GLU A 45 5.01 -7.45 16.45
C GLU A 45 4.18 -6.17 16.63
N LEU A 46 3.09 -6.05 15.86
CA LEU A 46 2.13 -4.96 16.04
C LEU A 46 1.22 -5.29 17.22
N ASP A 47 1.16 -4.41 18.21
CA ASP A 47 0.09 -4.52 19.20
C ASP A 47 -1.28 -4.18 18.56
N ARG A 48 -2.35 -4.67 19.17
CA ARG A 48 -3.72 -4.55 18.64
C ARG A 48 -4.17 -3.10 18.46
N LEU A 49 -3.77 -2.18 19.34
CA LEU A 49 -4.16 -0.77 19.24
C LEU A 49 -3.43 -0.09 18.09
N THR A 50 -2.14 -0.38 17.92
CA THR A 50 -1.36 0.12 16.78
C THR A 50 -1.93 -0.39 15.47
N LEU A 51 -2.24 -1.69 15.38
CA LEU A 51 -2.86 -2.29 14.19
C LEU A 51 -4.19 -1.61 13.83
N LEU A 52 -5.08 -1.44 14.82
CA LEU A 52 -6.38 -0.79 14.62
C LEU A 52 -6.22 0.67 14.15
N HIS A 53 -5.31 1.43 14.76
CA HIS A 53 -5.04 2.81 14.36
C HIS A 53 -4.46 2.94 12.94
N GLY A 54 -3.68 1.96 12.50
CA GLY A 54 -3.19 1.87 11.12
C GLY A 54 -4.33 1.54 10.16
N TYR A 55 -5.13 0.53 10.51
CA TYR A 55 -6.28 0.08 9.73
C TYR A 55 -7.29 1.22 9.47
N GLU A 56 -7.73 1.94 10.50
CA GLU A 56 -8.70 3.04 10.35
C GLU A 56 -8.20 4.15 9.40
N ARG A 57 -6.89 4.41 9.41
CA ARG A 57 -6.26 5.38 8.50
C ARG A 57 -6.21 4.86 7.07
N ALA A 58 -5.81 3.60 6.90
CA ALA A 58 -5.74 2.95 5.61
C ALA A 58 -7.13 2.86 4.97
N GLU A 59 -8.13 2.32 5.69
CA GLU A 59 -9.51 2.21 5.21
C GLU A 59 -10.07 3.56 4.78
N LYS A 60 -9.95 4.58 5.64
CA LYS A 60 -10.45 5.93 5.36
C LYS A 60 -9.76 6.56 4.15
N TRP A 61 -8.45 6.40 4.00
CA TRP A 61 -7.71 7.00 2.89
C TRP A 61 -7.93 6.24 1.59
N SER A 62 -7.72 4.93 1.59
CA SER A 62 -7.77 4.09 0.39
C SER A 62 -9.16 4.07 -0.22
N GLY A 63 -10.23 3.95 0.57
CA GLY A 63 -11.61 3.99 0.05
C GLY A 63 -11.97 5.34 -0.57
N ASN A 64 -11.49 6.45 0.00
CA ASN A 64 -11.88 7.79 -0.44
C ASN A 64 -10.99 8.37 -1.55
N VAL A 65 -9.73 7.92 -1.66
CA VAL A 65 -8.72 8.51 -2.55
C VAL A 65 -8.15 7.47 -3.50
N THR A 66 -7.35 6.51 -2.99
CA THR A 66 -6.59 5.57 -3.82
C THR A 66 -7.49 4.69 -4.69
N ALA A 67 -8.58 4.16 -4.13
CA ALA A 67 -9.54 3.33 -4.85
C ALA A 67 -10.25 4.10 -5.98
N LYS A 68 -10.58 5.38 -5.76
CA LYS A 68 -11.19 6.23 -6.80
C LYS A 68 -10.23 6.50 -7.94
N LEU A 69 -8.98 6.87 -7.64
CA LEU A 69 -7.93 7.08 -8.65
C LEU A 69 -7.67 5.80 -9.45
N ARG A 70 -7.63 4.65 -8.76
CA ARG A 70 -7.48 3.33 -9.38
C ARG A 70 -8.64 2.98 -10.31
N SER A 71 -9.88 3.30 -9.93
CA SER A 71 -11.05 3.14 -10.81
C SER A 71 -10.89 3.96 -12.09
N VAL A 72 -10.58 5.24 -11.95
CA VAL A 72 -10.35 6.13 -13.11
C VAL A 72 -9.24 5.58 -14.01
N ARG A 73 -8.11 5.14 -13.44
CA ARG A 73 -7.02 4.54 -14.24
C ARG A 73 -7.44 3.26 -14.97
N ARG A 74 -8.29 2.42 -14.36
CA ARG A 74 -8.81 1.20 -14.98
C ARG A 74 -9.78 1.53 -16.10
N GLU A 75 -10.66 2.51 -15.91
CA GLU A 75 -11.59 2.99 -16.94
C GLU A 75 -10.86 3.56 -18.15
N LEU A 76 -9.80 4.34 -17.95
CA LEU A 76 -8.96 4.89 -19.02
C LEU A 76 -8.16 3.82 -19.79
N LYS A 77 -8.15 2.55 -19.36
CA LYS A 77 -7.52 1.43 -20.07
C LYS A 77 -8.49 0.72 -21.03
N ARG A 78 -9.79 1.00 -20.98
CA ARG A 78 -10.78 0.25 -21.76
C ARG A 78 -10.63 0.50 -23.26
N ASP A 79 -10.80 -0.57 -24.04
CA ASP A 79 -10.62 -0.57 -25.49
C ASP A 79 -11.70 0.23 -26.24
N ASP A 80 -12.82 0.56 -25.58
CA ASP A 80 -13.91 1.37 -26.15
C ASP A 80 -13.56 2.88 -26.24
N LEU A 81 -12.38 3.28 -25.74
CA LEU A 81 -11.82 4.63 -25.87
C LEU A 81 -10.89 4.80 -27.08
N ALA A 82 -10.81 3.81 -27.98
CA ALA A 82 -9.91 3.73 -29.15
C ALA A 82 -10.03 4.87 -30.21
N GLY A 83 -10.85 5.90 -29.95
CA GLY A 83 -10.97 7.11 -30.77
C GLY A 83 -10.34 8.36 -30.14
N LEU A 84 -9.73 8.25 -28.95
CA LEU A 84 -9.19 9.36 -28.15
C LEU A 84 -7.70 9.15 -27.77
N ASP A 85 -7.01 8.29 -28.52
CA ASP A 85 -5.90 7.43 -28.07
C ASP A 85 -4.72 8.12 -27.39
N ASP A 86 -4.18 9.21 -27.94
CA ASP A 86 -2.94 9.77 -27.42
C ASP A 86 -3.16 10.60 -26.14
N GLY A 87 -4.23 11.41 -26.11
CA GLY A 87 -4.61 12.15 -24.90
C GLY A 87 -5.06 11.24 -23.76
N VAL A 88 -5.69 10.10 -24.07
CA VAL A 88 -6.10 9.10 -23.06
C VAL A 88 -4.89 8.41 -22.44
N LYS A 89 -3.86 8.07 -23.23
CA LYS A 89 -2.61 7.47 -22.70
C LYS A 89 -1.89 8.43 -21.75
N GLU A 90 -1.75 9.70 -22.14
CA GLU A 90 -1.12 10.73 -21.30
C GLU A 90 -1.91 10.98 -20.01
N LEU A 91 -3.24 11.08 -20.10
CA LEU A 91 -4.10 11.23 -18.95
C LEU A 91 -3.98 10.02 -18.01
N ARG A 92 -3.98 8.80 -18.56
CA ARG A 92 -3.80 7.56 -17.78
C ARG A 92 -2.47 7.54 -17.04
N ALA A 93 -1.38 7.96 -17.69
CA ALA A 93 -0.07 8.07 -17.05
C ALA A 93 -0.05 9.13 -15.93
N SER A 94 -0.73 10.25 -16.14
CA SER A 94 -0.90 11.31 -15.13
C SER A 94 -1.70 10.80 -13.92
N VAL A 95 -2.81 10.11 -14.15
CA VAL A 95 -3.62 9.49 -13.07
C VAL A 95 -2.81 8.44 -12.32
N ALA A 96 -2.01 7.62 -13.00
CA ALA A 96 -1.13 6.65 -12.35
C ALA A 96 -0.09 7.33 -11.44
N THR A 97 0.47 8.46 -11.87
CA THR A 97 1.41 9.25 -11.06
C THR A 97 0.73 9.81 -9.80
N VAL A 98 -0.50 10.32 -9.93
CA VAL A 98 -1.30 10.82 -8.80
C VAL A 98 -1.74 9.69 -7.86
N GLU A 99 -2.10 8.52 -8.39
CA GLU A 99 -2.39 7.31 -7.59
C GLU A 99 -1.17 6.94 -6.73
N LEU A 100 0.03 6.88 -7.31
CA LEU A 100 1.26 6.58 -6.58
C LEU A 100 1.57 7.63 -5.50
N ALA A 101 1.37 8.92 -5.82
CA ALA A 101 1.53 10.00 -4.85
C ALA A 101 0.54 9.87 -3.68
N ALA A 102 -0.71 9.46 -3.95
CA ALA A 102 -1.70 9.20 -2.91
C ALA A 102 -1.32 8.00 -2.02
N GLU A 103 -0.75 6.93 -2.58
CA GLU A 103 -0.23 5.80 -1.79
C GLU A 103 0.93 6.23 -0.88
N LYS A 104 1.84 7.07 -1.38
CA LYS A 104 2.93 7.61 -0.56
C LYS A 104 2.43 8.39 0.66
N VAL A 105 1.36 9.17 0.51
CA VAL A 105 0.74 9.89 1.65
C VAL A 105 0.24 8.92 2.72
N LEU A 106 -0.37 7.80 2.32
CA LEU A 106 -0.78 6.75 3.25
C LEU A 106 0.44 6.13 3.96
N PHE A 107 1.50 5.81 3.22
CA PHE A 107 2.69 5.20 3.80
C PHE A 107 3.36 6.12 4.82
N ASP A 108 3.46 7.41 4.52
CA ASP A 108 3.99 8.39 5.47
C ASP A 108 3.11 8.49 6.74
N ALA A 109 1.79 8.36 6.59
CA ALA A 109 0.87 8.33 7.73
C ALA A 109 1.03 7.08 8.60
N LEU A 110 1.19 5.91 7.98
CA LEU A 110 1.41 4.64 8.67
C LEU A 110 2.79 4.57 9.33
N GLU A 111 3.83 5.09 8.68
CA GLU A 111 5.16 5.21 9.30
C GLU A 111 5.12 6.09 10.56
N ARG A 112 4.34 7.18 10.55
CA ARG A 112 4.14 8.02 11.74
C ARG A 112 3.40 7.27 12.86
N VAL A 113 2.50 6.34 12.55
CA VAL A 113 1.87 5.49 13.56
C VAL A 113 2.94 4.62 14.22
N SER A 114 3.73 3.89 13.44
CA SER A 114 4.78 3.01 13.96
C SER A 114 5.85 3.74 14.76
N ARG A 115 6.26 4.94 14.33
CA ARG A 115 7.27 5.72 15.07
C ARG A 115 6.79 6.22 16.43
N LYS A 116 5.47 6.36 16.62
CA LYS A 116 4.89 6.78 17.90
C LYS A 116 4.68 5.61 18.85
N THR A 117 4.47 4.41 18.33
CA THR A 117 4.11 3.22 19.11
C THR A 117 5.27 2.25 19.30
N GLY A 118 6.19 2.18 18.34
CA GLY A 118 7.45 1.43 18.43
C GLY A 118 8.46 2.14 19.31
N GLY A 119 8.35 1.97 20.63
CA GLY A 119 9.48 2.12 21.55
C GLY A 119 10.61 1.12 21.21
N ASP A 120 11.81 1.33 21.77
CA ASP A 120 13.07 0.67 21.38
C ASP A 120 12.95 -0.83 21.01
N PRO A 121 13.68 -1.29 19.98
CA PRO A 121 13.48 -2.59 19.36
C PRO A 121 13.79 -3.73 20.34
N VAL A 122 12.75 -4.37 20.86
CA VAL A 122 12.89 -5.62 21.62
C VAL A 122 13.08 -6.77 20.63
N GLY A 123 14.17 -7.52 20.83
CA GLY A 123 14.69 -8.47 19.87
C GLY A 123 13.84 -9.72 19.61
N GLN A 124 14.08 -10.24 18.40
CA GLN A 124 14.09 -11.65 17.99
C GLN A 124 12.76 -12.41 17.91
N ASN A 125 12.01 -12.19 16.83
CA ASN A 125 11.51 -13.25 15.93
C ASN A 125 10.96 -12.63 14.62
N ARG A 126 11.86 -12.29 13.67
CA ARG A 126 11.57 -11.39 12.54
C ARG A 126 10.70 -12.01 11.42
N GLU A 127 10.84 -13.30 11.15
CA GLU A 127 10.07 -13.99 10.11
C GLU A 127 8.69 -14.45 10.62
N GLY A 128 8.62 -14.86 11.91
CA GLY A 128 7.36 -15.25 12.54
C GLY A 128 6.40 -14.09 12.79
N ALA A 129 6.93 -12.88 13.06
CA ALA A 129 6.13 -11.69 13.33
C ALA A 129 5.32 -11.22 12.13
N GLY A 130 5.86 -11.34 10.91
CA GLY A 130 5.14 -11.00 9.69
C GLY A 130 3.87 -11.84 9.49
N ARG A 131 3.94 -13.15 9.77
CA ARG A 131 2.77 -14.04 9.69
C ARG A 131 1.74 -13.75 10.78
N ARG A 132 2.17 -13.42 12.01
CA ARG A 132 1.26 -13.10 13.12
C ARG A 132 0.54 -11.77 12.95
N ASN A 133 1.16 -10.80 12.26
CA ASN A 133 0.52 -9.53 11.93
C ASN A 133 -0.55 -9.65 10.81
N LEU A 134 -0.59 -10.79 10.10
CA LEU A 134 -1.52 -11.07 8.99
C LEU A 134 -2.63 -12.06 9.36
N ALA A 135 -2.61 -12.60 10.59
CA ALA A 135 -3.59 -13.55 11.12
C ALA A 135 -4.60 -12.83 12.04
#